data_AF-A0A2K2TSS4-F1
#
_entry.id   AF-A0A2K2TSS4-F1
#
_cell.length_a   1.000
_cell.length_b   1.000
_cell.length_c   1.000
_cell.angle_alpha   90.00
_cell.angle_beta   90.00
_cell.angle_gamma   90.00
#
_symmetry.space_group_name_H-M   'P 1'
#
loop_
_entity.id
_entity.type
_entity.pdbx_description
1 polymer ?
#
loop_
_entity_poly.entity_id
_entity_poly.type
_entity_poly.pdbx_seq_one_letter_code
_entity_poly.pdbx_strand_id
1 'polypeptide(L)'
;MDGLIIGLDLCDTYTQICCYGDEQAFTIPTVICRKKNEEEWCVGEDAYGFTLIGEGTIVDKLLSLVKKDGTATIGGIRYEGLDLLKQYLKKVLELPLEKHEKAPVEQLVIALRKVDAKLIDALLQCADFLGIPRKKLHVISHTEGFIYYILSQKREVWSNQVGMFDLSEEYLRYYELKVQRGLRQTTVIAEYEDLDEGFSLDILSSSAGGKLADKILCACGDRLLQKKLFSSIFLTGKGFETQDWAVEFMKMICTKRRVYGESSVFAKGAAYKAADYGQEKTSYPYIFICEGRLEATVSVNIFHRDKEGQLVVASAGDNWYECKSTMDFITDSQNAIEFMITPQDPKKKKLIRIPLEGFPERPARTTRVSVSIGFLDRNTMAVVIKDKGFGELYPATDATIRQEVMI
;
A
#
# COMPACT_ATOMS: atom_id res chain seq x y z
N MET A 1 -3.04 21.21 -17.75
CA MET A 1 -2.65 20.88 -16.35
C MET A 1 -1.24 21.39 -16.22
N ASP A 2 -1.00 22.32 -15.29
CA ASP A 2 0.26 23.08 -15.24
C ASP A 2 1.31 22.44 -14.31
N GLY A 3 1.07 21.20 -13.87
CA GLY A 3 1.96 20.46 -12.99
C GLY A 3 1.93 18.96 -13.25
N LEU A 4 2.98 18.28 -12.79
CA LEU A 4 3.27 16.89 -13.08
C LEU A 4 2.54 15.96 -12.10
N ILE A 5 1.82 14.98 -12.63
CA ILE A 5 1.13 13.94 -11.86
C ILE A 5 1.95 12.66 -11.94
N ILE A 6 2.48 12.22 -10.80
CA ILE A 6 3.49 11.17 -10.73
C ILE A 6 2.96 9.97 -9.94
N GLY A 7 3.02 8.80 -10.54
CA GLY A 7 2.96 7.52 -9.86
C GLY A 7 4.36 6.92 -9.74
N LEU A 8 4.72 6.47 -8.55
CA LEU A 8 6.03 5.91 -8.26
C LEU A 8 5.86 4.57 -7.56
N ASP A 9 6.45 3.50 -8.08
CA ASP A 9 6.62 2.23 -7.37
C ASP A 9 7.98 2.23 -6.69
N LEU A 10 8.00 2.07 -5.36
CA LEU A 10 9.21 2.09 -4.55
C LEU A 10 9.40 0.75 -3.83
N CYS A 11 10.49 0.05 -4.16
CA CYS A 11 10.96 -1.10 -3.40
C CYS A 11 12.49 -1.09 -3.27
N ASP A 12 13.05 -2.01 -2.48
CA ASP A 12 14.49 -2.06 -2.22
C ASP A 12 15.34 -2.49 -3.43
N THR A 13 14.74 -3.06 -4.47
CA THR A 13 15.45 -3.55 -5.67
C THR A 13 15.37 -2.56 -6.82
N TYR A 14 14.20 -1.99 -7.06
CA TYR A 14 13.96 -1.05 -8.14
C TYR A 14 12.96 0.04 -7.74
N THR A 15 13.01 1.13 -8.48
CA THR A 15 12.04 2.22 -8.47
C THR A 15 11.54 2.43 -9.89
N GLN A 16 10.22 2.45 -10.05
CA GLN A 16 9.58 2.77 -11.33
C GLN A 16 8.79 4.06 -11.21
N ILE A 17 8.91 4.94 -12.19
CA ILE A 17 8.21 6.24 -12.19
C ILE A 17 7.42 6.39 -13.48
N CYS A 18 6.12 6.67 -13.34
CA CYS A 18 5.22 6.96 -14.44
C CYS A 18 4.60 8.34 -14.23
N CYS A 19 4.75 9.21 -15.22
CA CYS A 19 3.95 10.44 -15.28
C CYS A 19 2.61 10.12 -15.95
N TYR A 20 1.51 10.68 -15.44
CA TYR A 20 0.19 10.47 -16.04
C TYR A 20 0.17 11.01 -17.48
N GLY A 21 -0.18 10.15 -18.43
CA GLY A 21 -0.17 10.47 -19.87
C GLY A 21 1.10 10.06 -20.61
N ASP A 22 2.18 9.71 -19.89
CA ASP A 22 3.39 9.16 -20.51
C ASP A 22 3.22 7.68 -20.83
N GLU A 23 3.72 7.25 -21.99
CA GLU A 23 3.72 5.84 -22.39
C GLU A 23 4.82 5.01 -21.70
N GLN A 24 5.95 5.65 -21.40
CA GLN A 24 7.14 5.00 -20.86
C GLN A 24 7.40 5.38 -19.41
N ALA A 25 7.73 4.37 -18.61
CA ALA A 25 8.17 4.53 -17.24
C ALA A 25 9.71 4.67 -17.18
N PHE A 26 10.20 5.44 -16.21
CA PHE A 26 11.58 5.32 -15.78
C PHE A 26 11.70 4.06 -14.91
N THR A 27 12.74 3.25 -15.11
CA THR A 27 13.06 2.10 -14.25
C THR A 27 14.49 2.25 -13.78
N ILE A 28 14.68 2.33 -12.46
CA ILE A 28 15.95 2.68 -11.84
C ILE A 28 16.22 1.68 -10.71
N PRO A 29 17.40 1.04 -10.63
CA PRO A 29 17.77 0.27 -9.45
C PRO A 29 17.72 1.14 -8.18
N THR A 30 17.13 0.63 -7.08
CA THR A 30 17.01 1.39 -5.82
C THR A 30 18.33 1.39 -5.05
N VAL A 31 19.29 2.11 -5.61
CA VAL A 31 20.63 2.30 -5.07
C VAL A 31 21.00 3.77 -5.12
N ILE A 32 21.75 4.21 -4.13
CA ILE A 32 22.33 5.55 -4.09
C ILE A 32 23.83 5.44 -3.90
N CYS A 33 24.57 6.27 -4.60
CA CYS A 33 26.03 6.36 -4.46
C CYS A 33 26.43 7.80 -4.20
N ARG A 34 27.34 7.98 -3.26
CA ARG A 34 28.04 9.25 -3.05
C ARG A 34 29.44 9.15 -3.65
N LYS A 35 29.82 10.15 -4.43
CA LYS A 35 31.20 10.27 -4.92
C LYS A 35 32.17 10.54 -3.76
N LYS A 36 33.36 9.97 -3.79
CA LYS A 36 34.34 10.03 -2.68
C LYS A 36 34.90 11.44 -2.45
N ASN A 37 35.07 12.21 -3.51
CA ASN A 37 35.75 13.51 -3.49
C ASN A 37 34.79 14.71 -3.68
N GLU A 38 33.49 14.45 -3.83
CA GLU A 38 32.48 15.46 -4.14
C GLU A 38 31.24 15.23 -3.24
N GLU A 39 30.57 16.30 -2.81
CA GLU A 39 29.28 16.20 -2.12
C GLU A 39 28.12 15.95 -3.11
N GLU A 40 28.34 15.03 -4.05
CA GLU A 40 27.40 14.71 -5.11
C GLU A 40 26.89 13.27 -4.98
N TRP A 41 25.59 13.13 -5.22
CA TRP A 41 24.86 11.87 -5.17
C TRP A 41 24.43 11.45 -6.58
N CYS A 42 24.50 10.16 -6.86
CA CYS A 42 24.02 9.54 -8.09
C CYS A 42 23.18 8.30 -7.76
N VAL A 43 22.33 7.89 -8.71
CA VAL A 43 21.36 6.79 -8.56
C VAL A 43 21.38 5.89 -9.79
N GLY A 44 20.84 4.68 -9.65
CA GLY A 44 20.71 3.74 -10.77
C GLY A 44 22.05 3.31 -11.38
N GLU A 45 22.12 3.23 -12.71
CA GLU A 45 23.31 2.75 -13.43
C GLU A 45 24.56 3.61 -13.18
N ASP A 46 24.41 4.93 -13.05
CA ASP A 46 25.52 5.83 -12.75
C ASP A 46 26.17 5.50 -11.39
N ALA A 47 25.35 5.12 -10.40
CA ALA A 47 25.83 4.71 -9.09
C ALA A 47 26.74 3.47 -9.17
N TYR A 48 26.37 2.49 -10.01
CA TYR A 48 27.20 1.32 -10.33
C TYR A 48 28.48 1.72 -11.04
N GLY A 49 28.39 2.58 -12.05
CA GLY A 49 29.54 3.11 -12.80
C GLY A 49 30.62 3.70 -11.90
N PHE A 50 30.26 4.63 -11.01
CA PHE A 50 31.22 5.27 -10.09
C PHE A 50 31.84 4.30 -9.08
N THR A 51 31.10 3.27 -8.68
CA THR A 51 31.63 2.25 -7.77
C THR A 51 32.63 1.34 -8.46
N LEU A 52 32.36 0.95 -9.70
CA LEU A 52 33.26 0.10 -10.50
C LEU A 52 34.63 0.75 -10.74
N ILE A 53 34.67 2.07 -10.93
CA ILE A 53 35.93 2.83 -11.09
C ILE A 53 36.54 3.25 -9.73
N GLY A 54 35.95 2.85 -8.61
CA GLY A 54 36.47 3.11 -7.27
C GLY A 54 36.28 4.55 -6.78
N GLU A 55 35.43 5.34 -7.43
CA GLU A 55 35.17 6.74 -7.13
C GLU A 55 33.91 6.97 -6.28
N GLY A 56 33.15 5.91 -5.98
CA GLY A 56 31.91 5.98 -5.22
C GLY A 56 31.78 4.92 -4.11
N THR A 57 30.75 5.06 -3.29
CA THR A 57 30.28 4.02 -2.35
C THR A 57 28.77 3.90 -2.48
N ILE A 58 28.31 2.73 -2.95
CA ILE A 58 26.89 2.39 -3.05
C ILE A 58 26.31 2.06 -1.68
N VAL A 59 25.06 2.47 -1.49
CA VAL A 59 24.15 1.96 -0.48
C VAL A 59 22.87 1.51 -1.18
N ASP A 60 22.43 0.31 -0.85
CA ASP A 60 21.20 -0.31 -1.32
C ASP A 60 20.21 -0.50 -0.15
N LYS A 61 19.11 -1.22 -0.39
CA LYS A 61 18.15 -1.62 0.65
C LYS A 61 17.65 -0.43 1.49
N LEU A 62 17.42 0.71 0.83
CA LEU A 62 17.13 2.00 1.46
C LEU A 62 15.87 1.96 2.34
N LEU A 63 14.82 1.26 1.91
CA LEU A 63 13.58 1.14 2.68
C LEU A 63 13.83 0.23 3.89
N SER A 64 14.59 -0.84 3.72
CA SER A 64 15.01 -1.70 4.82
C SER A 64 15.85 -0.94 5.87
N LEU A 65 16.76 -0.05 5.45
CA LEU A 65 17.52 0.80 6.36
C LEU A 65 16.60 1.73 7.15
N VAL A 66 15.67 2.43 6.49
CA VAL A 66 14.68 3.27 7.17
C VAL A 66 13.87 2.46 8.19
N LYS A 67 13.35 1.30 7.80
CA LYS A 67 12.54 0.45 8.69
C LYS A 67 13.30 0.01 9.93
N LYS A 68 14.60 -0.24 9.82
CA LYS A 68 15.44 -0.77 10.91
C LYS A 68 16.19 0.30 11.71
N ASP A 69 15.95 1.60 11.46
CA ASP A 69 16.82 2.68 12.00
C ASP A 69 18.29 2.42 11.67
N GLY A 70 18.52 1.86 10.48
CA GLY A 70 19.83 1.48 9.99
C GLY A 70 20.60 2.70 9.48
N THR A 71 21.92 2.54 9.44
CA THR A 71 22.83 3.57 8.95
C THR A 71 23.83 2.98 7.96
N ALA A 72 24.34 3.82 7.07
CA ALA A 72 25.48 3.48 6.23
C ALA A 72 26.61 4.49 6.45
N THR A 73 27.85 4.03 6.38
CA THR A 73 29.02 4.91 6.48
C THR A 73 29.66 5.06 5.11
N ILE A 74 29.69 6.29 4.60
CA ILE A 74 30.23 6.61 3.28
C ILE A 74 31.33 7.66 3.45
N GLY A 75 32.56 7.34 3.05
CA GLY A 75 33.69 8.26 3.17
C GLY A 75 33.96 8.70 4.63
N GLY A 76 33.71 7.81 5.60
CA GLY A 76 33.86 8.11 7.04
C GLY A 76 32.72 8.90 7.68
N ILE A 77 31.70 9.30 6.90
CA ILE A 77 30.51 9.99 7.41
C ILE A 77 29.38 8.98 7.57
N ARG A 78 28.76 8.96 8.76
CA ARG A 78 27.60 8.12 9.05
C ARG A 78 26.32 8.82 8.58
N TYR A 79 25.52 8.12 7.80
CA TYR A 79 24.23 8.56 7.30
C TYR A 79 23.11 7.68 7.85
N GLU A 80 22.05 8.31 8.33
CA GLU A 80 20.81 7.61 8.69
C GLU A 80 20.06 7.19 7.42
N GLY A 81 19.36 6.06 7.46
CA GLY A 81 18.61 5.53 6.30
C GLY A 81 17.62 6.53 5.72
N LEU A 82 17.00 7.36 6.56
CA LEU A 82 16.08 8.42 6.13
C LEU A 82 16.78 9.49 5.29
N ASP A 83 17.99 9.89 5.65
CA ASP A 83 18.73 10.91 4.92
C ASP A 83 19.16 10.40 3.55
N LEU A 84 19.54 9.12 3.47
CA LEU A 84 19.82 8.46 2.20
C LEU A 84 18.56 8.36 1.32
N LEU A 85 17.42 8.01 1.89
CA LEU A 85 16.15 7.96 1.16
C LEU A 85 15.74 9.34 0.63
N LYS A 86 15.95 10.42 1.41
CA LYS A 86 15.71 11.80 0.96
C LYS A 86 16.55 12.16 -0.26
N GLN A 87 17.85 11.87 -0.23
CA GLN A 87 18.75 12.14 -1.36
C GLN A 87 18.39 11.28 -2.57
N TYR A 88 18.03 10.02 -2.35
CA TYR A 88 17.60 9.10 -3.41
C TYR A 88 16.34 9.62 -4.11
N LEU A 89 15.28 9.93 -3.34
CA LEU A 89 14.01 10.44 -3.90
C LEU A 89 14.20 11.77 -4.64
N LYS A 90 15.08 12.64 -4.14
CA LYS A 90 15.46 13.87 -4.85
C LYS A 90 16.01 13.54 -6.23
N LYS A 91 16.99 12.63 -6.30
CA LYS A 91 17.65 12.26 -7.56
C LYS A 91 16.73 11.53 -8.54
N VAL A 92 15.89 10.61 -8.07
CA VAL A 92 14.99 9.90 -8.99
C VAL A 92 13.84 10.79 -9.49
N LEU A 93 13.39 11.78 -8.71
CA LEU A 93 12.37 12.73 -9.15
C LEU A 93 12.93 13.81 -10.09
N GLU A 94 14.25 14.10 -10.06
CA GLU A 94 14.89 14.96 -11.06
C GLU A 94 14.65 14.44 -12.50
N LEU A 95 14.65 13.11 -12.71
CA LEU A 95 14.47 12.49 -14.03
C LEU A 95 13.15 12.85 -14.75
N PRO A 96 11.96 12.59 -14.17
CA PRO A 96 10.71 13.01 -14.80
C PRO A 96 10.57 14.54 -14.84
N LEU A 97 11.09 15.28 -13.84
CA LEU A 97 11.03 16.74 -13.85
C LEU A 97 11.83 17.34 -15.01
N GLU A 98 13.03 16.84 -15.29
CA GLU A 98 13.84 17.28 -16.43
C GLU A 98 13.17 16.97 -17.77
N LYS A 99 12.57 15.78 -17.91
CA LYS A 99 11.80 15.41 -19.11
C LYS A 99 10.60 16.34 -19.36
N HIS A 100 10.01 16.88 -18.30
CA HIS A 100 8.81 17.72 -18.33
C HIS A 100 9.12 19.20 -18.01
N GLU A 101 10.28 19.69 -18.47
CA GLU A 101 10.67 21.12 -18.40
C GLU A 101 10.60 21.73 -16.97
N LYS A 102 10.87 20.91 -15.95
CA LYS A 102 10.81 21.25 -14.52
C LYS A 102 9.42 21.70 -14.05
N ALA A 103 8.37 21.17 -14.66
CA ALA A 103 7.00 21.38 -14.19
C ALA A 103 6.86 20.99 -12.70
N PRO A 104 6.18 21.80 -11.87
CA PRO A 104 6.04 21.51 -10.45
C PRO A 104 5.25 20.21 -10.23
N VAL A 105 5.53 19.48 -9.15
CA VAL A 105 4.76 18.29 -8.79
C VAL A 105 3.36 18.68 -8.33
N GLU A 106 2.35 18.24 -9.06
CA GLU A 106 0.94 18.48 -8.72
C GLU A 106 0.39 17.41 -7.80
N GLN A 107 0.71 16.14 -8.08
CA GLN A 107 0.35 15.01 -7.24
C GLN A 107 1.45 13.95 -7.32
N LEU A 108 1.80 13.34 -6.19
CA LEU A 108 2.73 12.23 -6.09
C LEU A 108 2.07 11.09 -5.31
N VAL A 109 1.91 9.94 -5.95
CA VAL A 109 1.43 8.71 -5.29
C VAL A 109 2.54 7.68 -5.33
N ILE A 110 2.92 7.17 -4.15
CA ILE A 110 3.96 6.16 -4.00
C ILE A 110 3.31 4.81 -3.67
N ALA A 111 3.45 3.83 -4.55
CA ALA A 111 3.08 2.44 -4.32
C ALA A 111 4.20 1.70 -3.58
N LEU A 112 3.84 1.02 -2.48
CA LEU A 112 4.73 0.18 -1.69
C LEU A 112 4.28 -1.27 -1.74
N ARG A 113 5.24 -2.20 -1.70
CA ARG A 113 4.94 -3.64 -1.64
C ARG A 113 4.11 -4.03 -0.42
N LYS A 114 4.37 -3.37 0.70
CA LYS A 114 3.62 -3.47 1.95
C LYS A 114 3.58 -2.11 2.62
N VAL A 115 2.40 -1.62 2.96
CA VAL A 115 2.25 -0.37 3.69
C VAL A 115 2.77 -0.56 5.12
N ASP A 116 3.58 0.41 5.56
CA ASP A 116 4.25 0.40 6.86
C ASP A 116 4.23 1.83 7.42
N ALA A 117 3.77 1.99 8.65
CA ALA A 117 3.59 3.32 9.26
C ALA A 117 4.92 4.11 9.34
N LYS A 118 6.05 3.41 9.54
CA LYS A 118 7.37 4.04 9.62
C LYS A 118 7.85 4.50 8.24
N LEU A 119 7.59 3.70 7.20
CA LEU A 119 7.85 4.14 5.83
C LEU A 119 6.96 5.32 5.44
N ILE A 120 5.68 5.33 5.81
CA ILE A 120 4.79 6.47 5.52
C ILE A 120 5.33 7.74 6.18
N ASP A 121 5.70 7.69 7.45
CA ASP A 121 6.28 8.85 8.15
C ASP A 121 7.59 9.32 7.49
N ALA A 122 8.46 8.39 7.12
CA ALA A 122 9.68 8.69 6.39
C ALA A 122 9.41 9.36 5.03
N LEU A 123 8.40 8.89 4.28
CA LEU A 123 8.01 9.47 2.99
C LEU A 123 7.40 10.87 3.15
N LEU A 124 6.64 11.13 4.20
CA LEU A 124 6.15 12.48 4.54
C LEU A 124 7.32 13.42 4.84
N GLN A 125 8.33 12.96 5.58
CA GLN A 125 9.55 13.72 5.83
C GLN A 125 10.39 13.93 4.55
N CYS A 126 10.35 12.98 3.61
CA CYS A 126 10.95 13.16 2.29
C CYS A 126 10.19 14.20 1.47
N ALA A 127 8.86 14.23 1.50
CA ALA A 127 8.06 15.26 0.83
C ALA A 127 8.40 16.67 1.37
N ASP A 128 8.51 16.83 2.69
CA ASP A 128 8.92 18.10 3.28
C ASP A 128 10.33 18.53 2.81
N PHE A 129 11.29 17.59 2.76
CA PHE A 129 12.64 17.84 2.26
C PHE A 129 12.65 18.27 0.77
N LEU A 130 11.75 17.69 -0.04
CA LEU A 130 11.61 17.99 -1.46
C LEU A 130 10.76 19.24 -1.74
N GLY A 131 10.19 19.87 -0.71
CA GLY A 131 9.25 20.98 -0.87
C GLY A 131 7.90 20.60 -1.48
N ILE A 132 7.54 19.31 -1.44
CA ILE A 132 6.25 18.80 -1.91
C ILE A 132 5.26 18.91 -0.73
N PRO A 133 4.16 19.68 -0.85
CA PRO A 133 3.16 19.75 0.21
C PRO A 133 2.63 18.36 0.57
N ARG A 134 2.60 18.01 1.86
CA ARG A 134 2.14 16.68 2.34
C ARG A 134 0.78 16.26 1.78
N LYS A 135 -0.13 17.22 1.55
CA LYS A 135 -1.47 16.97 0.95
C LYS A 135 -1.44 16.48 -0.51
N LYS A 136 -0.30 16.61 -1.19
CA LYS A 136 -0.05 16.17 -2.57
C LYS A 136 0.68 14.82 -2.62
N LEU A 137 1.20 14.34 -1.48
CA LEU A 137 1.81 13.02 -1.35
C LEU A 137 0.79 12.03 -0.80
N HIS A 138 0.61 10.91 -1.48
CA HIS A 138 -0.14 9.78 -0.96
C HIS A 138 0.66 8.49 -1.10
N VAL A 139 0.37 7.53 -0.24
CA VAL A 139 0.96 6.20 -0.28
C VAL A 139 -0.14 5.20 -0.57
N ILE A 140 0.13 4.21 -1.42
CA ILE A 140 -0.78 3.10 -1.66
C ILE A 140 -0.02 1.78 -1.61
N SER A 141 -0.73 0.66 -1.49
CA SER A 141 -0.11 -0.65 -1.65
C SER A 141 0.07 -1.01 -3.12
N HIS A 142 0.92 -1.99 -3.41
CA HIS A 142 1.00 -2.66 -4.71
C HIS A 142 -0.36 -3.24 -5.13
N THR A 143 -1.12 -3.83 -4.20
CA THR A 143 -2.47 -4.33 -4.52
C THR A 143 -3.44 -3.21 -4.89
N GLU A 144 -3.33 -2.04 -4.29
CA GLU A 144 -4.15 -0.88 -4.65
C GLU A 144 -3.72 -0.27 -5.99
N GLY A 145 -2.40 -0.17 -6.24
CA GLY A 145 -1.87 0.20 -7.56
C GLY A 145 -2.37 -0.75 -8.65
N PHE A 146 -2.33 -2.06 -8.39
CA PHE A 146 -2.89 -3.07 -9.28
C PHE A 146 -4.39 -2.85 -9.53
N ILE A 147 -5.19 -2.54 -8.51
CA ILE A 147 -6.61 -2.20 -8.69
C ILE A 147 -6.77 -1.01 -9.63
N TYR A 148 -6.08 0.11 -9.38
CA TYR A 148 -6.20 1.32 -10.19
C TYR A 148 -5.82 1.08 -11.65
N TYR A 149 -4.71 0.36 -11.88
CA TYR A 149 -4.27 0.01 -13.23
C TYR A 149 -5.28 -0.91 -13.95
N ILE A 150 -5.85 -1.91 -13.28
CA ILE A 150 -6.81 -2.83 -13.91
C ILE A 150 -8.13 -2.13 -14.22
N LEU A 151 -8.62 -1.29 -13.31
CA LEU A 151 -9.88 -0.57 -13.49
C LEU A 151 -9.78 0.55 -14.55
N SER A 152 -8.58 1.06 -14.85
CA SER A 152 -8.37 1.99 -15.96
C SER A 152 -8.41 1.29 -17.32
N GLN A 153 -8.31 -0.05 -17.37
CA GLN A 153 -8.44 -0.82 -18.61
C GLN A 153 -9.89 -0.95 -19.06
N LYS A 154 -10.08 -1.33 -20.32
CA LYS A 154 -11.39 -1.65 -20.89
C LYS A 154 -12.10 -2.72 -20.05
N ARG A 155 -13.43 -2.58 -19.89
CA ARG A 155 -14.27 -3.46 -19.07
C ARG A 155 -14.12 -4.96 -19.34
N GLU A 156 -13.79 -5.33 -20.58
CA GLU A 156 -13.55 -6.72 -20.99
C GLU A 156 -12.38 -7.38 -20.25
N VAL A 157 -11.33 -6.59 -19.93
CA VAL A 157 -10.12 -7.06 -19.21
C VAL A 157 -10.46 -7.57 -17.82
N TRP A 158 -11.41 -6.91 -17.15
CA TRP A 158 -11.82 -7.18 -15.78
C TRP A 158 -13.32 -7.54 -15.68
N SER A 159 -13.81 -8.27 -16.69
CA SER A 159 -15.18 -8.79 -16.72
C SER A 159 -15.40 -9.96 -15.76
N ASN A 160 -14.33 -10.72 -15.46
CA ASN A 160 -14.26 -11.73 -14.41
C ASN A 160 -13.06 -11.44 -13.50
N GLN A 161 -12.48 -12.47 -12.86
CA GLN A 161 -11.26 -12.29 -12.07
C GLN A 161 -10.06 -11.94 -12.97
N VAL A 162 -9.12 -11.22 -12.41
CA VAL A 162 -7.85 -10.88 -13.07
C VAL A 162 -6.72 -11.42 -12.22
N GLY A 163 -5.86 -12.22 -12.82
CA GLY A 163 -4.63 -12.71 -12.17
C GLY A 163 -3.43 -11.90 -12.66
N MET A 164 -2.39 -11.78 -11.85
CA MET A 164 -1.12 -11.23 -12.28
C MET A 164 0.04 -12.00 -11.65
N PHE A 165 0.97 -12.46 -12.48
CA PHE A 165 2.25 -13.01 -12.01
C PHE A 165 3.31 -11.91 -12.09
N ASP A 166 3.91 -11.61 -10.95
CA ASP A 166 5.03 -10.68 -10.80
C ASP A 166 6.29 -11.49 -10.49
N LEU A 167 7.20 -11.56 -11.47
CA LEU A 167 8.47 -12.28 -11.35
C LEU A 167 9.62 -11.28 -11.40
N SER A 168 10.22 -11.01 -10.24
CA SER A 168 11.38 -10.14 -10.09
C SER A 168 12.66 -10.96 -9.87
N GLU A 169 13.78 -10.28 -9.61
CA GLU A 169 15.04 -10.92 -9.21
C GLU A 169 14.97 -11.61 -7.85
N GLU A 170 14.12 -11.14 -6.94
CA GLU A 170 14.11 -11.59 -5.54
C GLU A 170 12.90 -12.45 -5.18
N TYR A 171 11.83 -12.40 -5.97
CA TYR A 171 10.58 -13.06 -5.63
C TYR A 171 9.74 -13.39 -6.86
N LEU A 172 8.89 -14.40 -6.67
CA LEU A 172 7.73 -14.67 -7.50
C LEU A 172 6.49 -14.43 -6.65
N ARG A 173 5.58 -13.58 -7.13
CA ARG A 173 4.35 -13.25 -6.43
C ARG A 173 3.17 -13.32 -7.38
N TYR A 174 2.03 -13.78 -6.85
CA TYR A 174 0.78 -13.77 -7.58
C TYR A 174 -0.18 -12.76 -6.96
N TYR A 175 -0.86 -11.98 -7.79
CA TYR A 175 -1.95 -11.08 -7.39
C TYR A 175 -3.26 -11.56 -8.02
N GLU A 176 -4.35 -11.42 -7.28
CA GLU A 176 -5.70 -11.73 -7.77
C GLU A 176 -6.64 -10.59 -7.47
N LEU A 177 -7.37 -10.13 -8.47
CA LEU A 177 -8.42 -9.12 -8.36
C LEU A 177 -9.77 -9.72 -8.72
N LYS A 178 -10.77 -9.43 -7.89
CA LYS A 178 -12.18 -9.77 -8.15
C LYS A 178 -13.09 -8.58 -7.89
N VAL A 179 -14.09 -8.42 -8.74
CA VAL A 179 -15.14 -7.40 -8.58
C VAL A 179 -16.41 -8.07 -8.07
N GLN A 180 -16.88 -7.65 -6.90
CA GLN A 180 -18.12 -8.14 -6.28
C GLN A 180 -19.18 -7.05 -6.34
N ARG A 181 -20.29 -7.36 -7.01
CA ARG A 181 -21.44 -6.45 -7.09
C ARG A 181 -22.32 -6.64 -5.86
N GLY A 182 -22.23 -5.72 -4.91
CA GLY A 182 -23.15 -5.64 -3.78
C GLY A 182 -24.46 -4.96 -4.15
N LEU A 183 -25.47 -5.10 -3.27
CA LEU A 183 -26.79 -4.45 -3.44
C LEU A 183 -26.73 -2.92 -3.41
N ARG A 184 -25.78 -2.35 -2.67
CA ARG A 184 -25.62 -0.89 -2.49
C ARG A 184 -24.40 -0.32 -3.20
N GLN A 185 -23.29 -1.06 -3.17
CA GLN A 185 -22.02 -0.61 -3.73
C GLN A 185 -21.23 -1.80 -4.26
N THR A 186 -20.43 -1.55 -5.29
CA THR A 186 -19.53 -2.56 -5.84
C THR A 186 -18.20 -2.51 -5.09
N THR A 187 -17.73 -3.67 -4.67
CA THR A 187 -16.46 -3.86 -3.97
C THR A 187 -15.45 -4.47 -4.93
N VAL A 188 -14.24 -3.95 -4.98
CA VAL A 188 -13.10 -4.53 -5.68
C VAL A 188 -12.13 -5.04 -4.64
N ILE A 189 -11.85 -6.33 -4.70
CA ILE A 189 -10.98 -7.00 -3.74
C ILE A 189 -9.72 -7.40 -4.50
N ALA A 190 -8.55 -7.03 -3.97
CA ALA A 190 -7.26 -7.49 -4.49
C ALA A 190 -6.40 -8.06 -3.37
N GLU A 191 -5.85 -9.25 -3.61
CA GLU A 191 -5.01 -10.00 -2.69
C GLU A 191 -3.72 -10.41 -3.40
N TYR A 192 -2.69 -10.75 -2.63
CA TYR A 192 -1.46 -11.33 -3.17
C TYR A 192 -1.01 -12.55 -2.35
N GLU A 193 -0.24 -13.41 -3.00
CA GLU A 193 0.44 -14.56 -2.41
C GLU A 193 1.91 -14.52 -2.84
N ASP A 194 2.82 -14.46 -1.86
CA ASP A 194 4.24 -14.74 -2.10
C ASP A 194 4.39 -16.23 -2.37
N LEU A 195 4.97 -16.60 -3.52
CA LEU A 195 5.09 -17.99 -3.93
C LEU A 195 6.43 -18.53 -3.45
N ASP A 196 6.40 -19.47 -2.51
CA ASP A 196 7.60 -20.14 -1.97
C ASP A 196 8.39 -20.87 -3.06
N GLU A 197 7.74 -21.22 -4.17
CA GLU A 197 8.37 -21.84 -5.33
C GLU A 197 9.16 -20.86 -6.22
N GLY A 198 9.34 -19.60 -5.78
CA GLY A 198 10.13 -18.61 -6.49
C GLY A 198 11.57 -19.06 -6.78
N PHE A 199 12.14 -18.52 -7.87
CA PHE A 199 13.49 -18.88 -8.34
C PHE A 199 14.27 -17.64 -8.77
N SER A 200 15.61 -17.70 -8.66
CA SER A 200 16.48 -16.66 -9.21
C SER A 200 16.38 -16.66 -10.73
N LEU A 201 16.36 -15.46 -11.33
CA LEU A 201 16.37 -15.30 -12.79
C LEU A 201 17.64 -15.85 -13.45
N ASP A 202 18.73 -16.06 -12.69
CA ASP A 202 19.98 -16.63 -13.20
C ASP A 202 19.77 -18.00 -13.83
N ILE A 203 18.79 -18.78 -13.37
CA ILE A 203 18.53 -20.12 -13.92
C ILE A 203 18.08 -20.06 -15.38
N LEU A 204 17.49 -18.93 -15.81
CA LEU A 204 17.03 -18.70 -17.18
C LEU A 204 18.18 -18.58 -18.17
N SER A 205 19.42 -18.39 -17.70
CA SER A 205 20.63 -18.39 -18.54
C SER A 205 20.94 -19.75 -19.18
N SER A 206 20.28 -20.82 -18.74
CA SER A 206 20.47 -22.18 -19.26
C SER A 206 19.15 -22.80 -19.74
N SER A 207 19.20 -23.62 -20.79
CA SER A 207 18.00 -24.32 -21.29
C SER A 207 17.37 -25.25 -20.25
N ALA A 208 18.19 -25.92 -19.42
CA ALA A 208 17.70 -26.77 -18.35
C ALA A 208 16.99 -25.97 -17.24
N GLY A 209 17.55 -24.83 -16.84
CA GLY A 209 16.95 -23.94 -15.85
C GLY A 209 15.67 -23.27 -16.36
N GLY A 210 15.62 -22.86 -17.64
CA GLY A 210 14.39 -22.37 -18.27
C GLY A 210 13.25 -23.41 -18.24
N LYS A 211 13.55 -24.68 -18.54
CA LYS A 211 12.56 -25.78 -18.43
C LYS A 211 12.10 -26.04 -17.00
N LEU A 212 12.97 -25.83 -16.02
CA LEU A 212 12.61 -25.94 -14.60
C LEU A 212 11.68 -24.79 -14.18
N ALA A 213 12.05 -23.55 -14.55
CA ALA A 213 11.25 -22.35 -14.31
C ALA A 213 9.84 -22.47 -14.92
N ASP A 214 9.74 -22.97 -16.16
CA ASP A 214 8.47 -23.21 -16.85
C ASP A 214 7.59 -24.21 -16.09
N LYS A 215 8.18 -25.31 -15.60
CA LYS A 215 7.45 -26.31 -14.78
C LYS A 215 6.97 -25.74 -13.44
N ILE A 216 7.80 -24.92 -12.80
CA ILE A 216 7.43 -24.23 -11.55
C ILE A 216 6.21 -23.35 -11.81
N LEU A 217 6.27 -22.48 -12.84
CA LEU A 217 5.15 -21.60 -13.16
C LEU A 217 3.89 -22.37 -13.57
N CYS A 218 4.02 -23.48 -14.29
CA CYS A 218 2.89 -24.37 -14.56
C CYS A 218 2.25 -24.87 -13.26
N ALA A 219 3.04 -25.39 -12.31
CA ALA A 219 2.51 -25.86 -11.03
C ALA A 219 1.80 -24.74 -10.25
N CYS A 220 2.38 -23.54 -10.22
CA CYS A 220 1.75 -22.37 -9.61
C CYS A 220 0.44 -22.01 -10.34
N GLY A 221 0.45 -21.95 -11.68
CA GLY A 221 -0.70 -21.62 -12.52
C GLY A 221 -1.86 -22.61 -12.34
N ASP A 222 -1.56 -23.91 -12.34
CA ASP A 222 -2.57 -24.96 -12.10
C ASP A 222 -3.20 -24.82 -10.72
N ARG A 223 -2.41 -24.51 -9.69
CA ARG A 223 -2.90 -24.31 -8.31
C ARG A 223 -3.76 -23.05 -8.19
N LEU A 224 -3.27 -21.92 -8.71
CA LEU A 224 -3.84 -20.59 -8.49
C LEU A 224 -5.06 -20.31 -9.38
N LEU A 225 -5.05 -20.83 -10.62
CA LEU A 225 -6.07 -20.53 -11.62
C LEU A 225 -7.21 -21.56 -11.68
N GLN A 226 -7.05 -22.70 -11.01
CA GLN A 226 -8.04 -23.79 -11.06
C GLN A 226 -9.37 -23.40 -10.42
N LYS A 227 -10.48 -23.88 -11.02
CA LYS A 227 -11.88 -23.69 -10.57
C LYS A 227 -12.35 -22.24 -10.49
N LYS A 228 -11.60 -21.30 -11.07
CA LYS A 228 -11.91 -19.87 -11.10
C LYS A 228 -12.05 -19.40 -12.56
N LEU A 229 -12.89 -18.39 -12.78
CA LEU A 229 -13.06 -17.77 -14.09
C LEU A 229 -12.24 -16.49 -14.14
N PHE A 230 -11.25 -16.47 -15.03
CA PHE A 230 -10.42 -15.30 -15.29
C PHE A 230 -10.75 -14.70 -16.65
N SER A 231 -10.85 -13.38 -16.71
CA SER A 231 -10.96 -12.66 -17.98
C SER A 231 -9.59 -12.35 -18.57
N SER A 232 -8.61 -12.08 -17.71
CA SER A 232 -7.25 -11.78 -18.11
C SER A 232 -6.21 -12.25 -17.09
N ILE A 233 -5.00 -12.48 -17.58
CA ILE A 233 -3.79 -12.72 -16.79
C ILE A 233 -2.73 -11.70 -17.21
N PHE A 234 -2.12 -11.04 -16.24
CA PHE A 234 -1.00 -10.13 -16.47
C PHE A 234 0.31 -10.80 -16.08
N LEU A 235 1.37 -10.49 -16.82
CA LEU A 235 2.74 -10.89 -16.54
C LEU A 235 3.56 -9.62 -16.37
N THR A 236 4.22 -9.45 -15.24
CA THR A 236 5.01 -8.25 -14.93
C THR A 236 6.29 -8.60 -14.18
N GLY A 237 7.24 -7.67 -14.13
CA GLY A 237 8.55 -7.89 -13.54
C GLY A 237 9.58 -8.44 -14.54
N LYS A 238 10.85 -8.36 -14.13
CA LYS A 238 12.02 -8.61 -14.98
C LYS A 238 12.02 -9.99 -15.63
N GLY A 239 11.53 -11.02 -14.94
CA GLY A 239 11.49 -12.39 -15.46
C GLY A 239 10.54 -12.58 -16.65
N PHE A 240 9.60 -11.65 -16.87
CA PHE A 240 8.67 -11.68 -18.00
C PHE A 240 8.97 -10.66 -19.10
N GLU A 241 10.15 -10.01 -19.10
CA GLU A 241 10.60 -9.19 -20.24
C GLU A 241 10.67 -10.01 -21.53
N THR A 242 11.04 -11.29 -21.41
CA THR A 242 10.94 -12.30 -22.46
C THR A 242 10.18 -13.51 -21.93
N GLN A 243 9.39 -14.17 -22.78
CA GLN A 243 8.59 -15.35 -22.39
C GLN A 243 9.02 -16.64 -23.10
N ASP A 244 10.11 -16.60 -23.87
CA ASP A 244 10.59 -17.74 -24.68
C ASP A 244 10.94 -18.97 -23.83
N TRP A 245 11.26 -18.77 -22.56
CA TRP A 245 11.58 -19.83 -21.62
C TRP A 245 10.33 -20.51 -21.03
N ALA A 246 9.16 -19.85 -21.05
CA ALA A 246 7.94 -20.26 -20.35
C ALA A 246 6.88 -20.88 -21.30
N VAL A 247 7.30 -21.76 -22.21
CA VAL A 247 6.47 -22.22 -23.33
C VAL A 247 5.20 -22.93 -22.86
N GLU A 248 5.30 -23.88 -21.92
CA GLU A 248 4.15 -24.65 -21.45
C GLU A 248 3.25 -23.80 -20.55
N PHE A 249 3.84 -22.95 -19.72
CA PHE A 249 3.10 -22.00 -18.89
C PHE A 249 2.27 -21.06 -19.77
N MET A 250 2.86 -20.46 -20.81
CA MET A 250 2.15 -19.58 -21.73
C MET A 250 0.97 -20.30 -22.42
N LYS A 251 1.13 -21.54 -22.86
CA LYS A 251 0.02 -22.34 -23.42
C LYS A 251 -1.11 -22.53 -22.40
N MET A 252 -0.76 -22.86 -21.15
CA MET A 252 -1.72 -23.04 -20.07
C MET A 252 -2.52 -21.75 -19.82
N ILE A 253 -1.85 -20.63 -19.60
CA ILE A 253 -2.53 -19.38 -19.20
C ILE A 253 -3.30 -18.74 -20.36
N CYS A 254 -2.86 -18.90 -21.61
CA CYS A 254 -3.57 -18.42 -22.81
C CYS A 254 -4.83 -19.22 -23.16
N THR A 255 -5.08 -20.36 -22.49
CA THR A 255 -6.28 -21.16 -22.76
C THR A 255 -7.54 -20.42 -22.26
N LYS A 256 -8.34 -19.92 -23.22
CA LYS A 256 -9.63 -19.21 -23.01
C LYS A 256 -9.52 -17.87 -22.27
N ARG A 257 -8.33 -17.29 -22.18
CA ARG A 257 -8.05 -16.05 -21.45
C ARG A 257 -7.14 -15.15 -22.28
N ARG A 258 -7.23 -13.84 -22.07
CA ARG A 258 -6.25 -12.90 -22.63
C ARG A 258 -5.06 -12.77 -21.69
N VAL A 259 -3.85 -12.79 -22.24
CA VAL A 259 -2.62 -12.62 -21.48
C VAL A 259 -1.95 -11.33 -21.92
N TYR A 260 -1.52 -10.53 -20.95
CA TYR A 260 -0.90 -9.22 -21.17
C TYR A 260 0.48 -9.19 -20.51
N GLY A 261 1.53 -8.93 -21.28
CA GLY A 261 2.83 -8.55 -20.74
C GLY A 261 2.80 -7.06 -20.46
N GLU A 262 3.02 -6.66 -19.22
CA GLU A 262 2.93 -5.25 -18.81
C GLU A 262 4.07 -4.88 -17.87
N SER A 263 4.67 -3.72 -18.12
CA SER A 263 5.71 -3.16 -17.26
C SER A 263 5.15 -2.05 -16.39
N SER A 264 5.73 -1.90 -15.19
CA SER A 264 5.41 -0.79 -14.28
C SER A 264 3.95 -0.70 -13.85
N VAL A 265 3.27 -1.84 -13.71
CA VAL A 265 1.85 -1.92 -13.33
C VAL A 265 1.55 -1.09 -12.07
N PHE A 266 2.39 -1.20 -11.04
CA PHE A 266 2.19 -0.50 -9.77
C PHE A 266 2.39 1.01 -9.91
N ALA A 267 3.43 1.45 -10.62
CA ALA A 267 3.70 2.87 -10.87
C ALA A 267 2.60 3.51 -11.76
N LYS A 268 2.14 2.80 -12.80
CA LYS A 268 1.00 3.23 -13.63
C LYS A 268 -0.28 3.32 -12.81
N GLY A 269 -0.56 2.33 -11.97
CA GLY A 269 -1.67 2.33 -11.02
C GLY A 269 -1.64 3.52 -10.08
N ALA A 270 -0.46 3.81 -9.51
CA ALA A 270 -0.25 5.00 -8.69
C ALA A 270 -0.48 6.30 -9.49
N ALA A 271 -0.07 6.38 -10.75
CA ALA A 271 -0.30 7.55 -11.59
C ALA A 271 -1.79 7.77 -11.90
N TYR A 272 -2.55 6.69 -12.12
CA TYR A 272 -4.01 6.76 -12.27
C TYR A 272 -4.69 7.26 -10.99
N LYS A 273 -4.25 6.78 -9.82
CA LYS A 273 -4.73 7.30 -8.53
C LYS A 273 -4.36 8.77 -8.35
N ALA A 274 -3.14 9.14 -8.69
CA ALA A 274 -2.65 10.52 -8.62
C ALA A 274 -3.53 11.46 -9.47
N ALA A 275 -3.89 11.04 -10.68
CA ALA A 275 -4.78 11.80 -11.55
C ALA A 275 -6.22 11.90 -11.03
N ASP A 276 -6.72 10.86 -10.36
CA ASP A 276 -8.07 10.83 -9.77
C ASP A 276 -8.25 11.89 -8.67
N TYR A 277 -7.18 12.23 -7.93
CA TYR A 277 -7.22 13.31 -6.92
C TYR A 277 -7.49 14.70 -7.52
N GLY A 278 -7.19 14.90 -8.80
CA GLY A 278 -7.48 16.16 -9.51
C GLY A 278 -8.93 16.28 -9.99
N GLN A 279 -9.77 15.25 -9.81
CA GLN A 279 -11.15 15.23 -10.29
C GLN A 279 -12.15 15.61 -9.20
N GLU A 280 -13.24 16.30 -9.58
CA GLU A 280 -14.35 16.61 -8.66
C GLU A 280 -15.06 15.34 -8.18
N LYS A 281 -15.16 14.33 -9.05
CA LYS A 281 -15.74 13.02 -8.76
C LYS A 281 -14.76 11.95 -9.18
N THR A 282 -14.58 10.94 -8.31
CA THR A 282 -13.71 9.82 -8.63
C THR A 282 -14.21 9.06 -9.85
N SER A 283 -13.27 8.71 -10.74
CA SER A 283 -13.48 7.78 -11.83
C SER A 283 -13.62 6.32 -11.35
N TYR A 284 -13.34 6.08 -10.06
CA TYR A 284 -13.31 4.76 -9.44
C TYR A 284 -14.29 4.67 -8.24
N PRO A 285 -15.62 4.76 -8.46
CA PRO A 285 -16.63 4.79 -7.39
C PRO A 285 -16.89 3.41 -6.78
N TYR A 286 -15.85 2.77 -6.26
CA TYR A 286 -15.85 1.42 -5.71
C TYR A 286 -15.29 1.40 -4.30
N ILE A 287 -15.68 0.39 -3.51
CA ILE A 287 -14.98 0.09 -2.25
C ILE A 287 -13.78 -0.79 -2.58
N PHE A 288 -12.58 -0.38 -2.19
CA PHE A 288 -11.38 -1.20 -2.35
C PHE A 288 -11.07 -1.95 -1.07
N ILE A 289 -10.87 -3.26 -1.18
CA ILE A 289 -10.41 -4.11 -0.09
C ILE A 289 -9.12 -4.77 -0.54
N CYS A 290 -8.00 -4.31 0.00
CA CYS A 290 -6.67 -4.75 -0.36
C CYS A 290 -5.66 -4.40 0.75
N GLU A 291 -4.38 -4.71 0.55
CA GLU A 291 -3.33 -4.27 1.48
C GLU A 291 -3.38 -2.74 1.60
N GLY A 292 -3.27 -2.20 2.82
CA GLY A 292 -3.46 -0.76 3.08
C GLY A 292 -4.89 -0.31 3.41
N ARG A 293 -5.91 -1.13 3.13
CA ARG A 293 -7.34 -0.80 3.32
C ARG A 293 -7.99 -1.65 4.42
N LEU A 294 -8.94 -1.11 5.18
CA LEU A 294 -9.71 -1.87 6.17
C LEU A 294 -10.63 -2.90 5.51
N GLU A 295 -10.67 -4.13 6.04
CA GLU A 295 -11.53 -5.19 5.49
C GLU A 295 -12.98 -5.14 6.00
N ALA A 296 -13.20 -4.43 7.11
CA ALA A 296 -14.47 -4.38 7.82
C ALA A 296 -14.83 -2.97 8.27
N THR A 297 -16.14 -2.70 8.34
CA THR A 297 -16.68 -1.49 8.93
C THR A 297 -16.77 -1.67 10.45
N VAL A 298 -16.23 -0.70 11.20
CA VAL A 298 -16.32 -0.61 12.65
C VAL A 298 -17.41 0.39 13.01
N SER A 299 -18.25 0.03 13.96
CA SER A 299 -19.36 0.88 14.38
C SER A 299 -19.75 0.69 15.83
N VAL A 300 -20.43 1.67 16.40
CA VAL A 300 -20.94 1.66 17.78
C VAL A 300 -22.44 1.93 17.76
N ASN A 301 -23.21 1.17 18.54
CA ASN A 301 -24.63 1.47 18.74
C ASN A 301 -24.76 2.69 19.65
N ILE A 302 -25.53 3.68 19.23
CA ILE A 302 -25.70 4.94 19.94
C ILE A 302 -27.17 5.29 20.08
N PHE A 303 -27.48 6.07 21.11
CA PHE A 303 -28.74 6.77 21.25
C PHE A 303 -28.51 8.26 21.03
N HIS A 304 -29.09 8.84 19.98
CA HIS A 304 -28.90 10.24 19.61
C HIS A 304 -30.21 10.86 19.15
N ARG A 305 -30.59 12.00 19.74
CA ARG A 305 -31.85 12.72 19.45
C ARG A 305 -33.08 11.81 19.52
N ASP A 306 -33.19 11.12 20.65
CA ASP A 306 -34.29 10.20 20.97
C ASP A 306 -34.48 9.03 20.00
N LYS A 307 -33.40 8.65 19.30
CA LYS A 307 -33.39 7.51 18.37
C LYS A 307 -32.18 6.62 18.59
N GLU A 308 -32.42 5.31 18.59
CA GLU A 308 -31.37 4.33 18.44
C GLU A 308 -30.80 4.39 17.03
N GLY A 309 -29.49 4.23 16.91
CA GLY A 309 -28.78 4.25 15.65
C GLY A 309 -27.41 3.61 15.75
N GLN A 310 -26.72 3.58 14.61
CA GLN A 310 -25.38 3.04 14.48
C GLN A 310 -24.44 4.14 13.99
N LEU A 311 -23.40 4.43 14.76
CA LEU A 311 -22.35 5.35 14.37
C LEU A 311 -21.22 4.55 13.74
N VAL A 312 -20.95 4.77 12.45
CA VAL A 312 -19.77 4.23 11.77
C VAL A 312 -18.56 5.05 12.17
N VAL A 313 -17.54 4.38 12.72
CA VAL A 313 -16.32 5.04 13.21
C VAL A 313 -15.13 4.83 12.28
N ALA A 314 -15.20 3.78 11.47
CA ALA A 314 -14.30 3.47 10.36
C ALA A 314 -15.04 2.59 9.35
N SER A 315 -14.88 2.84 8.06
CA SER A 315 -15.54 2.08 6.99
C SER A 315 -14.61 1.04 6.37
N ALA A 316 -15.18 -0.08 5.94
CA ALA A 316 -14.45 -0.98 5.04
C ALA A 316 -13.99 -0.22 3.80
N GLY A 317 -12.71 -0.37 3.46
CA GLY A 317 -12.05 0.37 2.38
C GLY A 317 -11.43 1.71 2.77
N ASP A 318 -11.49 2.13 4.03
CA ASP A 318 -10.69 3.27 4.48
C ASP A 318 -9.20 2.89 4.56
N ASN A 319 -8.31 3.85 4.31
CA ASN A 319 -6.87 3.69 4.54
C ASN A 319 -6.61 3.55 6.04
N TRP A 320 -6.12 2.41 6.50
CA TRP A 320 -6.00 2.14 7.94
C TRP A 320 -5.09 3.14 8.66
N TYR A 321 -4.03 3.60 8.00
CA TYR A 321 -3.02 4.51 8.55
C TYR A 321 -3.48 5.97 8.62
N GLU A 322 -4.52 6.34 7.87
CA GLU A 322 -5.18 7.65 7.93
C GLU A 322 -6.44 7.63 8.80
N CYS A 323 -7.00 6.44 9.05
CA CYS A 323 -8.24 6.27 9.80
C CYS A 323 -8.00 6.49 11.30
N LYS A 324 -8.25 7.71 11.77
CA LYS A 324 -8.22 8.10 13.18
C LYS A 324 -9.47 8.88 13.53
N SER A 325 -10.19 8.40 14.53
CA SER A 325 -11.45 9.00 14.99
C SER A 325 -11.37 9.24 16.49
N THR A 326 -11.90 10.35 16.98
CA THR A 326 -12.09 10.60 18.41
C THR A 326 -13.51 11.09 18.64
N MET A 327 -14.21 10.43 19.55
CA MET A 327 -15.60 10.75 19.88
C MET A 327 -15.82 10.70 21.39
N ASP A 328 -16.72 11.53 21.89
CA ASP A 328 -17.15 11.48 23.27
C ASP A 328 -18.52 10.79 23.38
N PHE A 329 -18.65 9.86 24.33
CA PHE A 329 -19.89 9.15 24.65
C PHE A 329 -20.30 9.40 26.09
N ILE A 330 -21.59 9.32 26.37
CA ILE A 330 -22.15 9.29 27.73
C ILE A 330 -22.71 7.90 27.96
N THR A 331 -22.22 7.21 28.99
CA THR A 331 -22.68 5.85 29.32
C THR A 331 -24.00 5.91 30.08
N ASP A 332 -24.99 5.14 29.65
CA ASP A 332 -26.29 4.94 30.29
C ASP A 332 -26.29 3.61 31.07
N SER A 333 -25.46 3.53 32.11
CA SER A 333 -25.22 2.34 32.94
C SER A 333 -24.44 1.18 32.29
N GLN A 334 -23.94 1.35 31.06
CA GLN A 334 -23.02 0.37 30.47
C GLN A 334 -21.65 0.44 31.15
N ASN A 335 -21.07 -0.72 31.43
CA ASN A 335 -19.72 -0.89 31.96
C ASN A 335 -18.70 -1.28 30.89
N ALA A 336 -19.04 -1.12 29.61
CA ALA A 336 -18.18 -1.45 28.48
C ALA A 336 -18.58 -0.62 27.26
N ILE A 337 -17.63 -0.43 26.34
CA ILE A 337 -17.90 0.07 24.99
C ILE A 337 -17.94 -1.12 24.03
N GLU A 338 -18.99 -1.19 23.23
CA GLU A 338 -19.24 -2.30 22.30
C GLU A 338 -19.10 -1.82 20.85
N PHE A 339 -18.16 -2.43 20.13
CA PHE A 339 -17.91 -2.20 18.71
C PHE A 339 -18.46 -3.36 17.90
N MET A 340 -19.35 -3.05 16.96
CA MET A 340 -19.83 -3.98 15.95
C MET A 340 -18.88 -3.94 14.75
N ILE A 341 -18.25 -5.08 14.47
CA ILE A 341 -17.38 -5.27 13.31
C ILE A 341 -18.17 -5.98 12.22
N THR A 342 -18.30 -5.32 11.07
CA THR A 342 -19.02 -5.83 9.91
C THR A 342 -18.07 -6.01 8.72
N PRO A 343 -17.54 -7.24 8.52
CA PRO A 343 -16.76 -7.56 7.32
C PRO A 343 -17.67 -7.71 6.09
N GLN A 344 -17.05 -7.95 4.92
CA GLN A 344 -17.77 -8.16 3.66
C GLN A 344 -18.77 -9.32 3.72
N ASP A 345 -18.44 -10.41 4.43
CA ASP A 345 -19.37 -11.51 4.70
C ASP A 345 -20.21 -11.20 5.95
N PRO A 346 -21.52 -10.89 5.81
CA PRO A 346 -22.35 -10.50 6.95
C PRO A 346 -22.50 -11.60 8.00
N LYS A 347 -22.19 -12.86 7.67
CA LYS A 347 -22.23 -13.98 8.62
C LYS A 347 -21.05 -13.96 9.60
N LYS A 348 -19.98 -13.22 9.28
CA LYS A 348 -18.78 -13.08 10.11
C LYS A 348 -18.80 -11.83 10.99
N LYS A 349 -19.97 -11.20 11.16
CA LYS A 349 -20.13 -10.08 12.10
C LYS A 349 -19.73 -10.51 13.51
N LYS A 350 -18.97 -9.67 14.20
CA LYS A 350 -18.57 -9.91 15.59
C LYS A 350 -18.74 -8.64 16.42
N LEU A 351 -19.09 -8.84 17.68
CA LEU A 351 -19.15 -7.79 18.68
C LEU A 351 -17.88 -7.84 19.52
N ILE A 352 -17.14 -6.74 19.55
CA ILE A 352 -15.99 -6.54 20.42
C ILE A 352 -16.45 -5.70 21.60
N ARG A 353 -16.24 -6.20 22.82
CA ARG A 353 -16.60 -5.50 24.06
C ARG A 353 -15.33 -5.14 24.81
N ILE A 354 -15.14 -3.86 25.09
CA ILE A 354 -14.01 -3.33 25.89
C ILE A 354 -14.58 -2.89 27.24
N PRO A 355 -14.35 -3.65 28.32
CA PRO A 355 -14.79 -3.28 29.67
C PRO A 355 -14.18 -1.95 30.13
N LEU A 356 -14.97 -1.12 30.81
CA LEU A 356 -14.54 0.13 31.45
C LEU A 356 -13.90 -0.14 32.82
N GLU A 357 -13.00 -1.12 32.89
CA GLU A 357 -12.30 -1.46 34.14
C GLU A 357 -11.46 -0.30 34.66
N GLY A 358 -11.54 -0.04 35.97
CA GLY A 358 -10.87 1.09 36.63
C GLY A 358 -11.58 2.43 36.48
N PHE A 359 -12.70 2.51 35.75
CA PHE A 359 -13.54 3.70 35.73
C PHE A 359 -14.37 3.79 37.02
N PRO A 360 -14.68 5.01 37.50
CA PRO A 360 -15.46 5.20 38.71
C PRO A 360 -16.90 4.71 38.54
N GLU A 361 -17.44 4.09 39.58
CA GLU A 361 -18.87 3.77 39.65
C GLU A 361 -19.67 5.05 39.90
N ARG A 362 -20.57 5.38 38.97
CA ARG A 362 -21.43 6.56 39.04
C ARG A 362 -22.84 6.23 38.56
N PRO A 363 -23.85 7.07 38.90
CA PRO A 363 -25.20 6.90 38.37
C PRO A 363 -25.27 6.88 36.84
N ALA A 364 -26.38 6.39 36.29
CA ALA A 364 -26.63 6.41 34.85
C ALA A 364 -26.43 7.82 34.26
N ARG A 365 -25.79 7.90 33.08
CA ARG A 365 -25.56 9.14 32.31
C ARG A 365 -24.65 10.18 32.99
N THR A 366 -23.81 9.74 33.93
CA THR A 366 -22.87 10.63 34.65
C THR A 366 -21.39 10.30 34.40
N THR A 367 -21.12 9.37 33.51
CA THR A 367 -19.77 9.09 33.00
C THR A 367 -19.70 9.45 31.52
N ARG A 368 -18.88 10.47 31.23
CA ARG A 368 -18.52 10.85 29.86
C ARG A 368 -17.15 10.26 29.55
N VAL A 369 -17.06 9.49 28.48
CA VAL A 369 -15.81 8.87 28.03
C VAL A 369 -15.40 9.43 26.68
N SER A 370 -14.10 9.69 26.51
CA SER A 370 -13.51 10.00 25.22
C SER A 370 -12.89 8.74 24.65
N VAL A 371 -13.30 8.36 23.45
CA VAL A 371 -12.86 7.15 22.75
C VAL A 371 -12.10 7.58 21.50
N SER A 372 -10.80 7.35 21.50
CA SER A 372 -9.93 7.50 20.34
C SER A 372 -9.66 6.15 19.70
N ILE A 373 -9.83 6.07 18.38
CA ILE A 373 -9.65 4.85 17.59
C ILE A 373 -8.61 5.14 16.51
N GLY A 374 -7.72 4.19 16.31
CA GLY A 374 -6.83 4.10 15.16
C GLY A 374 -6.58 2.64 14.81
N PHE A 375 -5.74 2.39 13.80
CA PHE A 375 -5.44 1.04 13.33
C PHE A 375 -3.92 0.87 13.18
N LEU A 376 -3.43 -0.30 13.56
CA LEU A 376 -2.01 -0.67 13.41
C LEU A 376 -1.76 -1.35 12.06
N ASP A 377 -2.76 -2.04 11.56
CA ASP A 377 -2.81 -2.67 10.24
C ASP A 377 -4.30 -2.85 9.83
N ARG A 378 -4.54 -3.54 8.71
CA ARG A 378 -5.90 -3.78 8.19
C ARG A 378 -6.83 -4.60 9.12
N ASN A 379 -6.26 -5.32 10.08
CA ASN A 379 -6.94 -6.29 10.95
C ASN A 379 -6.81 -5.95 12.44
N THR A 380 -6.09 -4.89 12.82
CA THR A 380 -5.83 -4.57 14.23
C THR A 380 -6.24 -3.14 14.55
N MET A 381 -7.31 -3.01 15.35
CA MET A 381 -7.81 -1.74 15.86
C MET A 381 -7.17 -1.42 17.22
N ALA A 382 -6.65 -0.22 17.38
CA ALA A 382 -6.16 0.32 18.65
C ALA A 382 -7.17 1.33 19.20
N VAL A 383 -7.62 1.13 20.43
CA VAL A 383 -8.62 1.97 21.11
C VAL A 383 -8.02 2.54 22.39
N VAL A 384 -8.22 3.83 22.61
CA VAL A 384 -7.91 4.53 23.86
C VAL A 384 -9.19 5.12 24.42
N ILE A 385 -9.58 4.73 25.62
CA ILE A 385 -10.77 5.24 26.32
C ILE A 385 -10.31 6.02 27.55
N LYS A 386 -10.80 7.25 27.72
CA LYS A 386 -10.46 8.13 28.86
C LYS A 386 -11.72 8.64 29.55
N ASP A 387 -11.73 8.65 30.88
CA ASP A 387 -12.77 9.35 31.63
C ASP A 387 -12.60 10.86 31.48
N LYS A 388 -13.67 11.54 31.08
CA LYS A 388 -13.71 13.00 30.96
C LYS A 388 -14.55 13.66 32.03
N GLY A 389 -15.36 12.89 32.75
CA GLY A 389 -16.34 13.41 33.69
C GLY A 389 -17.20 14.56 33.12
N PHE A 390 -17.81 15.31 34.02
CA PHE A 390 -18.63 16.50 33.77
C PHE A 390 -18.14 17.72 34.56
N GLY A 391 -16.82 17.85 34.72
CA GLY A 391 -16.22 18.93 35.52
C GLY A 391 -16.51 18.72 37.00
N GLU A 392 -16.92 19.76 37.72
CA GLU A 392 -17.12 19.69 39.18
C GLU A 392 -18.25 18.73 39.61
N LEU A 393 -19.28 18.55 38.78
CA LEU A 393 -20.41 17.66 39.08
C LEU A 393 -19.96 16.19 39.19
N TYR A 394 -19.08 15.78 38.27
CA TYR A 394 -18.46 14.46 38.23
C TYR A 394 -17.03 14.64 37.72
N PRO A 395 -16.02 14.77 38.60
CA PRO A 395 -14.66 15.06 38.19
C PRO A 395 -14.10 14.04 37.21
N ALA A 396 -13.33 14.47 36.20
CA ALA A 396 -12.57 13.53 35.39
C ALA A 396 -11.60 12.76 36.29
N THR A 397 -11.43 11.47 36.05
CA THR A 397 -10.36 10.66 36.64
C THR A 397 -9.21 10.51 35.65
N ASP A 398 -8.06 10.03 36.13
CA ASP A 398 -6.93 9.65 35.25
C ASP A 398 -7.14 8.28 34.58
N ALA A 399 -8.30 7.65 34.77
CA ALA A 399 -8.63 6.35 34.23
C ALA A 399 -8.51 6.36 32.70
N THR A 400 -7.61 5.52 32.20
CA THR A 400 -7.33 5.35 30.78
C THR A 400 -7.20 3.87 30.47
N ILE A 401 -7.97 3.39 29.50
CA ILE A 401 -7.84 2.05 28.93
C ILE A 401 -7.19 2.17 27.57
N ARG A 402 -6.23 1.28 27.30
CA ARG A 402 -5.61 1.11 25.98
C ARG A 402 -5.75 -0.35 25.59
N GLN A 403 -6.39 -0.61 24.46
CA GLN A 403 -6.66 -1.95 24.00
C GLN A 403 -6.39 -2.07 22.51
N GLU A 404 -5.66 -3.11 22.13
CA GLU A 404 -5.56 -3.55 20.74
C GLU A 404 -6.50 -4.74 20.56
N VAL A 405 -7.27 -4.74 19.47
CA VAL A 405 -8.23 -5.81 19.17
C VAL A 405 -8.15 -6.19 17.70
N MET A 406 -8.11 -7.50 17.44
CA MET A 406 -8.24 -8.03 16.09
C MET A 406 -9.68 -7.88 15.60
N ILE A 407 -9.87 -7.19 14.47
CA ILE A 407 -11.15 -6.92 13.79
C ILE A 407 -11.40 -7.86 12.62
#